data_AF-A0A7S3YVU6-F1
#
_entry.id   AF-A0A7S3YVU6-F1
#
_cell.length_a   1.000
_cell.length_b   1.000
_cell.length_c   1.000
_cell.angle_alpha   90.00
_cell.angle_beta   90.00
_cell.angle_gamma   90.00
#
_symmetry.space_group_name_H-M   'P 1'
#
loop_
_entity.id
_entity.type
_entity.pdbx_description
1 polymer ?
#
loop_
_entity_poly.entity_id
_entity_poly.type
_entity_poly.pdbx_seq_one_letter_code
_entity_poly.pdbx_strand_id
1 'polypeptide(L)'
;MGSTSMTEKELALIEKLKQNGQAHLFKGWEELKGKDAEKKMFAEQLVTLDGQYPGGLVGYIENSKKLLKFSKDGGNPFEGYTPMKPSGIMLTLGDKKFDEMEAAGMKVIKDTAFCLVAGGLGERLGYNGIKVELPYETVTETCYLDLYCKHILALQAQARKAGATDCVLPLAIMTSGDTHAKTVDLLKKNNNFGMAEGQVVIVKQEKVPSLANNDAAFVAQKDNAFSLQTKPHGHGDVHKLIHDAGLAKKWASEGRKYLMFFQDTNGLVFHAAPAAFGVSVTEEFEVNSITVPRKPGEAVGAICKLESKDKTLTCNVEYNQLDALMKAAGYAGDEADASGFSPYPGNLNILIFSIPEYAATLEKSNGMVPEFVNPKYKDAEKTIFKKPTRLECMMQDYPKLLDSKAKVGFISLERGVCFSAVKNNAVDARGKQAKTGFPESACSGEADAYKVCRKYLKLAGCDVAVEGKTAEYNMIKTDVGAKVVLQPSFACTLAELKAKIPKPSQVKLGQDTTVVLEGEDVVVERLEMEKGFLSVVACPGAKVTIDWKGDGPTMDFVPEGKFDDSKKEFSYPEDLAEKYRIRGYTTKYSGSEDELTKHTFVFDKPGTYKVSLN
;
A
#
# COMPACT_ATOMS: atom_id res chain seq x y z
N MET A 1 36.95 -20.60 -6.57
CA MET A 1 37.05 -19.66 -7.70
C MET A 1 36.18 -20.21 -8.81
N GLY A 2 35.16 -19.47 -9.25
CA GLY A 2 34.27 -19.91 -10.34
C GLY A 2 35.00 -19.96 -11.68
N SER A 3 34.48 -20.73 -12.64
CA SER A 3 35.04 -20.76 -13.99
C SER A 3 34.92 -19.38 -14.64
N THR A 4 36.00 -18.88 -15.21
CA THR A 4 36.02 -17.63 -16.01
C THR A 4 35.60 -17.86 -17.46
N SER A 5 35.38 -19.12 -17.87
CA SER A 5 34.91 -19.45 -19.22
C SER A 5 33.39 -19.28 -19.35
N MET A 6 32.95 -18.66 -20.44
CA MET A 6 31.53 -18.57 -20.77
C MET A 6 30.97 -19.95 -21.17
N THR A 7 29.71 -20.22 -20.81
CA THR A 7 29.01 -21.45 -21.22
C THR A 7 28.47 -21.33 -22.64
N GLU A 8 28.13 -22.45 -23.28
CA GLU A 8 27.46 -22.44 -24.59
C GLU A 8 26.14 -21.65 -24.57
N LYS A 9 25.37 -21.76 -23.48
CA LYS A 9 24.13 -21.00 -23.28
C LYS A 9 24.38 -19.49 -23.25
N GLU A 10 25.43 -19.06 -22.54
CA GLU A 10 25.82 -17.65 -22.45
C GLU A 10 26.27 -17.12 -23.81
N LEU A 11 27.13 -17.86 -24.53
CA LEU A 11 27.61 -17.47 -25.85
C LEU A 11 26.46 -17.39 -26.87
N ALA A 12 25.55 -18.37 -26.86
CA ALA A 12 24.37 -18.37 -27.73
C ALA A 12 23.45 -17.17 -27.46
N LEU A 13 23.24 -16.80 -26.19
CA LEU A 13 22.45 -15.62 -25.84
C LEU A 13 23.13 -14.33 -26.31
N ILE A 14 24.45 -14.21 -26.15
CA ILE A 14 25.21 -13.05 -26.65
C ILE A 14 25.06 -12.89 -28.16
N GLU A 15 25.23 -13.97 -28.93
CA GLU A 15 25.03 -13.93 -30.38
C GLU A 15 23.60 -13.58 -30.77
N LYS A 16 22.60 -14.13 -30.06
CA LYS A 16 21.18 -13.77 -30.27
C LYS A 16 20.93 -12.28 -30.00
N LEU A 17 21.54 -11.72 -28.96
CA LEU A 17 21.42 -10.28 -28.65
C LEU A 17 22.10 -9.41 -29.70
N LYS A 18 23.29 -9.79 -30.19
CA LYS A 18 23.97 -9.10 -31.30
C LYS A 18 23.07 -9.05 -32.54
N GLN A 19 22.46 -10.17 -32.91
CA GLN A 19 21.51 -10.27 -34.04
C GLN A 19 20.24 -9.42 -33.85
N ASN A 20 19.87 -9.12 -32.60
CA ASN A 20 18.71 -8.31 -32.25
C ASN A 20 19.04 -6.84 -31.94
N GLY A 21 20.16 -6.33 -32.47
CA GLY A 21 20.53 -4.92 -32.40
C GLY A 21 21.24 -4.49 -31.12
N GLN A 22 21.80 -5.44 -30.36
CA GLN A 22 22.54 -5.17 -29.12
C GLN A 22 24.06 -5.34 -29.27
N ALA A 23 24.58 -5.34 -30.50
CA ALA A 23 26.01 -5.56 -30.76
C ALA A 23 26.92 -4.49 -30.11
N HIS A 24 26.41 -3.29 -29.86
CA HIS A 24 27.15 -2.20 -29.22
C HIS A 24 27.63 -2.54 -27.80
N LEU A 25 26.91 -3.42 -27.08
CA LEU A 25 27.30 -3.86 -25.73
C LEU A 25 28.59 -4.68 -25.73
N PHE A 26 28.91 -5.31 -26.85
CA PHE A 26 30.01 -6.26 -26.99
C PHE A 26 31.20 -5.68 -27.79
N LYS A 27 31.13 -4.40 -28.16
CA LYS A 27 32.17 -3.74 -28.95
C LYS A 27 33.51 -3.74 -28.19
N GLY A 28 34.58 -4.19 -28.85
CA GLY A 28 35.93 -4.22 -28.27
C GLY A 28 36.19 -5.39 -27.30
N TRP A 29 35.25 -6.32 -27.12
CA TRP A 29 35.42 -7.45 -26.20
C TRP A 29 36.62 -8.35 -26.53
N GLU A 30 36.93 -8.54 -27.82
CA GLU A 30 38.07 -9.35 -28.28
C GLU A 30 39.43 -8.69 -27.94
N GLU A 31 39.45 -7.36 -27.86
CA GLU A 31 40.66 -6.57 -27.58
C GLU A 31 40.93 -6.43 -26.07
N LEU A 32 39.90 -6.62 -25.23
CA LEU A 32 39.97 -6.54 -23.77
C LEU A 32 40.52 -7.84 -23.15
N LYS A 33 41.83 -8.05 -23.27
CA LYS A 33 42.55 -9.16 -22.63
C LYS A 33 42.54 -9.02 -21.10
N GLY A 34 42.43 -10.14 -20.37
CA GLY A 34 42.47 -10.16 -18.90
C GLY A 34 41.17 -9.73 -18.22
N LYS A 35 40.05 -9.67 -18.95
CA LYS A 35 38.71 -9.28 -18.47
C LYS A 35 37.70 -10.42 -18.48
N ASP A 36 38.18 -11.66 -18.44
CA ASP A 36 37.33 -12.84 -18.63
C ASP A 36 36.35 -13.04 -17.48
N ALA A 37 36.75 -12.69 -16.25
CA ALA A 37 35.86 -12.70 -15.10
C ALA A 37 34.71 -11.69 -15.25
N GLU A 38 35.01 -10.46 -15.70
CA GLU A 38 33.97 -9.44 -15.90
C GLU A 38 33.04 -9.79 -17.07
N LYS A 39 33.58 -10.32 -18.18
CA LYS A 39 32.77 -10.84 -19.30
C LYS A 39 31.85 -11.96 -18.85
N LYS A 40 32.36 -12.88 -18.01
CA LYS A 40 31.59 -13.96 -17.43
C LYS A 40 30.44 -13.43 -16.55
N MET A 41 30.72 -12.49 -15.65
CA MET A 41 29.70 -11.86 -14.81
C MET A 41 28.62 -11.15 -15.63
N PHE A 42 29.02 -10.46 -16.71
CA PHE A 42 28.06 -9.84 -17.63
C PHE A 42 27.16 -10.88 -18.31
N ALA A 43 27.74 -11.98 -18.80
CA ALA A 43 26.99 -13.06 -19.42
C ALA A 43 26.01 -13.72 -18.44
N GLU A 44 26.42 -13.94 -17.19
CA GLU A 44 25.56 -14.44 -16.11
C GLU A 44 24.39 -13.48 -15.80
N GLN A 45 24.66 -12.16 -15.80
CA GLN A 45 23.62 -11.15 -15.67
C GLN A 45 22.62 -11.22 -16.82
N LEU A 46 23.09 -11.36 -18.07
CA LEU A 46 22.23 -11.50 -19.24
C LEU A 46 21.34 -12.73 -19.16
N VAL A 47 21.89 -13.89 -18.77
CA VAL A 47 21.12 -15.13 -18.58
C VAL A 47 20.07 -14.97 -17.48
N THR A 48 20.40 -14.27 -16.40
CA THR A 48 19.47 -13.99 -15.31
C THR A 48 18.28 -13.15 -15.80
N LEU A 49 18.56 -12.05 -16.50
CA LEU A 49 17.53 -11.16 -17.05
C LEU A 49 16.69 -11.86 -18.14
N ASP A 50 17.30 -12.71 -18.96
CA ASP A 50 16.63 -13.51 -19.98
C ASP A 50 15.65 -14.53 -19.36
N GLY A 51 15.99 -15.11 -18.22
CA GLY A 51 15.08 -16.02 -17.50
C GLY A 51 13.91 -15.34 -16.81
N GLN A 52 13.99 -14.03 -16.54
CA GLN A 52 12.99 -13.29 -15.76
C GLN A 52 11.84 -12.73 -16.59
N TYR A 53 12.05 -12.52 -17.89
CA TYR A 53 11.05 -11.92 -18.78
C TYR A 53 10.46 -12.98 -19.72
N PRO A 54 9.13 -13.07 -19.88
CA PRO A 54 8.53 -13.98 -20.86
C PRO A 54 9.00 -13.68 -22.29
N GLY A 55 9.53 -14.70 -22.97
CA GLY A 55 10.18 -14.52 -24.29
C GLY A 55 11.64 -14.03 -24.21
N GLY A 56 12.18 -13.90 -22.99
CA GLY A 56 13.55 -13.49 -22.72
C GLY A 56 13.87 -12.06 -23.11
N LEU A 57 15.16 -11.74 -23.15
CA LEU A 57 15.64 -10.41 -23.53
C LEU A 57 15.24 -10.04 -24.96
N VAL A 58 15.09 -11.02 -25.86
CA VAL A 58 14.61 -10.78 -27.22
C VAL A 58 13.14 -10.37 -27.24
N GLY A 59 12.27 -11.07 -26.51
CA GLY A 59 10.88 -10.65 -26.34
C GLY A 59 10.76 -9.26 -25.72
N TYR A 60 11.62 -8.95 -24.74
CA TYR A 60 11.69 -7.61 -24.14
C TYR A 60 12.08 -6.53 -25.17
N ILE A 61 13.06 -6.80 -26.05
CA ILE A 61 13.46 -5.88 -27.13
C ILE A 61 12.31 -5.65 -28.12
N GLU A 62 11.64 -6.72 -28.55
CA GLU A 62 10.52 -6.66 -29.50
C GLU A 62 9.35 -5.83 -28.95
N ASN A 63 8.95 -6.13 -27.72
CA ASN A 63 7.88 -5.38 -27.04
C ASN A 63 8.30 -3.92 -26.79
N SER A 64 9.55 -3.69 -26.41
CA SER A 64 10.11 -2.35 -26.25
C SER A 64 10.02 -1.52 -27.51
N LYS A 65 10.41 -2.08 -28.67
CA LYS A 65 10.30 -1.38 -29.97
C LYS A 65 8.85 -1.02 -30.30
N LYS A 66 7.91 -1.95 -30.06
CA LYS A 66 6.48 -1.71 -30.28
C LYS A 66 5.95 -0.56 -29.41
N LEU A 67 6.20 -0.60 -28.11
CA LEU A 67 5.70 0.41 -27.17
C LEU A 67 6.39 1.76 -27.33
N LEU A 68 7.68 1.78 -27.64
CA LEU A 68 8.43 3.01 -27.94
C LEU A 68 7.89 3.68 -29.20
N LYS A 69 7.61 2.90 -30.25
CA LYS A 69 6.98 3.42 -31.47
C LYS A 69 5.60 4.02 -31.17
N PHE A 70 4.74 3.27 -30.46
CA PHE A 70 3.41 3.76 -30.06
C PHE A 70 3.49 5.08 -29.27
N SER A 71 4.41 5.18 -28.30
CA SER A 71 4.63 6.40 -27.51
C SER A 71 5.16 7.58 -28.35
N LYS A 72 6.12 7.30 -29.26
CA LYS A 72 6.69 8.29 -30.17
C LYS A 72 5.62 8.90 -31.07
N ASP A 73 4.80 8.04 -31.66
CA ASP A 73 3.73 8.41 -32.60
C ASP A 73 2.53 9.08 -31.90
N GLY A 74 2.56 9.22 -30.57
CA GLY A 74 1.50 9.87 -29.80
C GLY A 74 0.27 8.99 -29.60
N GLY A 75 0.43 7.67 -29.70
CA GLY A 75 -0.65 6.71 -29.52
C GLY A 75 -1.35 6.88 -28.17
N ASN A 76 -2.68 6.85 -28.23
CA ASN A 76 -3.53 6.90 -27.04
C ASN A 76 -4.09 5.50 -26.76
N PRO A 77 -3.79 4.87 -25.60
CA PRO A 77 -4.28 3.52 -25.29
C PRO A 77 -5.82 3.46 -25.17
N PHE A 78 -6.48 4.60 -25.06
CA PHE A 78 -7.93 4.74 -24.96
C PHE A 78 -8.56 5.38 -26.20
N GLU A 79 -7.85 5.42 -27.33
CA GLU A 79 -8.43 5.90 -28.59
C GLU A 79 -9.69 5.11 -28.96
N GLY A 80 -10.76 5.82 -29.31
CA GLY A 80 -12.04 5.22 -29.68
C GLY A 80 -12.91 4.75 -28.51
N TYR A 81 -12.49 4.94 -27.26
CA TYR A 81 -13.32 4.68 -26.08
C TYR A 81 -14.08 5.92 -25.61
N THR A 82 -15.33 5.72 -25.22
CA THR A 82 -16.14 6.67 -24.47
C THR A 82 -16.09 6.30 -22.98
N PRO A 83 -15.63 7.20 -22.10
CA PRO A 83 -15.69 6.99 -20.66
C PRO A 83 -17.11 7.15 -20.12
N MET A 84 -17.52 6.21 -19.29
CA MET A 84 -18.82 6.08 -18.65
C MET A 84 -18.64 5.83 -17.15
N LYS A 85 -19.62 6.25 -16.36
CA LYS A 85 -19.64 5.96 -14.92
C LYS A 85 -19.57 4.44 -14.67
N PRO A 86 -18.59 3.95 -13.89
CA PRO A 86 -18.53 2.53 -13.55
C PRO A 86 -19.64 2.10 -12.60
N SER A 87 -19.89 0.79 -12.51
CA SER A 87 -20.77 0.21 -11.49
C SER A 87 -20.01 0.05 -10.16
N GLY A 88 -20.66 0.37 -9.05
CA GLY A 88 -20.08 0.26 -7.72
C GLY A 88 -20.98 0.79 -6.62
N ILE A 89 -20.54 0.61 -5.38
CA ILE A 89 -21.31 0.96 -4.18
C ILE A 89 -20.59 2.10 -3.43
N MET A 90 -21.33 3.14 -3.08
CA MET A 90 -20.88 4.15 -2.12
C MET A 90 -21.36 3.77 -0.72
N LEU A 91 -20.45 3.69 0.24
CA LEU A 91 -20.75 3.40 1.63
C LEU A 91 -20.34 4.57 2.53
N THR A 92 -21.17 4.83 3.54
CA THR A 92 -20.87 5.76 4.62
C THR A 92 -20.72 4.97 5.91
N LEU A 93 -19.61 5.15 6.60
CA LEU A 93 -19.37 4.49 7.89
C LEU A 93 -20.47 4.87 8.90
N GLY A 94 -21.11 3.87 9.51
CA GLY A 94 -22.21 4.05 10.47
C GLY A 94 -23.60 3.95 9.87
N ASP A 95 -23.74 3.93 8.53
CA ASP A 95 -25.02 3.67 7.88
C ASP A 95 -25.33 2.16 7.88
N LYS A 96 -26.63 1.83 7.86
CA LYS A 96 -27.11 0.45 7.82
C LYS A 96 -26.47 -0.38 6.69
N LYS A 97 -26.28 0.22 5.51
CA LYS A 97 -25.67 -0.48 4.37
C LYS A 97 -24.20 -0.82 4.62
N PHE A 98 -23.46 0.03 5.34
CA PHE A 98 -22.09 -0.29 5.76
C PHE A 98 -22.09 -1.50 6.69
N ASP A 99 -22.94 -1.50 7.73
CA ASP A 99 -23.07 -2.61 8.68
C ASP A 99 -23.45 -3.93 7.98
N GLU A 100 -24.36 -3.88 7.00
CA GLU A 100 -24.74 -5.05 6.18
C GLU A 100 -23.56 -5.61 5.37
N MET A 101 -22.77 -4.74 4.73
CA MET A 101 -21.59 -5.15 3.96
C MET A 101 -20.46 -5.63 4.87
N GLU A 102 -20.24 -4.98 6.00
CA GLU A 102 -19.26 -5.41 7.02
C GLU A 102 -19.59 -6.83 7.50
N ALA A 103 -20.85 -7.10 7.87
CA ALA A 103 -21.31 -8.42 8.27
C ALA A 103 -21.22 -9.46 7.14
N ALA A 104 -21.52 -9.08 5.89
CA ALA A 104 -21.36 -9.97 4.74
C ALA A 104 -19.90 -10.34 4.50
N GLY A 105 -18.98 -9.39 4.62
CA GLY A 105 -17.54 -9.63 4.47
C GLY A 105 -16.96 -10.52 5.56
N MET A 106 -17.39 -10.33 6.81
CA MET A 106 -16.95 -11.19 7.93
C MET A 106 -17.33 -12.66 7.73
N LYS A 107 -18.40 -12.97 6.97
CA LYS A 107 -18.77 -14.36 6.63
C LYS A 107 -17.80 -15.03 5.65
N VAL A 108 -17.07 -14.26 4.84
CA VAL A 108 -16.13 -14.79 3.84
C VAL A 108 -14.67 -14.60 4.22
N ILE A 109 -14.37 -13.91 5.33
CA ILE A 109 -13.00 -13.59 5.74
C ILE A 109 -12.10 -14.82 5.91
N LYS A 110 -12.68 -15.94 6.36
CA LYS A 110 -11.96 -17.23 6.47
C LYS A 110 -11.44 -17.75 5.12
N ASP A 111 -12.05 -17.32 4.02
CA ASP A 111 -11.73 -17.73 2.66
C ASP A 111 -10.85 -16.68 1.95
N THR A 112 -10.20 -15.74 2.66
CA THR A 112 -9.42 -14.67 2.03
C THR A 112 -7.90 -14.90 2.08
N ALA A 113 -7.19 -14.27 1.15
CA ALA A 113 -5.74 -14.13 1.10
C ALA A 113 -5.35 -12.65 0.97
N PHE A 114 -4.12 -12.33 1.36
CA PHE A 114 -3.62 -10.96 1.41
C PHE A 114 -2.30 -10.83 0.64
N CYS A 115 -2.09 -9.71 -0.03
CA CYS A 115 -0.83 -9.40 -0.69
C CYS A 115 -0.43 -7.94 -0.47
N LEU A 116 0.72 -7.76 0.18
CA LEU A 116 1.34 -6.46 0.42
C LEU A 116 2.35 -6.15 -0.69
N VAL A 117 2.21 -4.99 -1.33
CA VAL A 117 3.21 -4.46 -2.27
C VAL A 117 4.16 -3.50 -1.55
N ALA A 118 5.36 -3.97 -1.21
CA ALA A 118 6.38 -3.29 -0.41
C ALA A 118 7.75 -3.19 -1.11
N GLY A 119 7.75 -2.81 -2.39
CA GLY A 119 8.97 -2.68 -3.20
C GLY A 119 9.74 -1.36 -3.04
N GLY A 120 9.21 -0.37 -2.31
CA GLY A 120 9.75 1.00 -2.25
C GLY A 120 10.47 1.35 -0.95
N LEU A 121 11.57 2.12 -1.09
CA LEU A 121 12.23 2.80 0.04
C LEU A 121 11.53 4.11 0.41
N GLY A 122 11.82 4.62 1.60
CA GLY A 122 11.30 5.88 2.13
C GLY A 122 12.08 7.13 1.69
N GLU A 123 13.02 7.05 0.75
CA GLU A 123 13.97 8.15 0.47
C GLU A 123 13.27 9.48 0.15
N ARG A 124 12.16 9.43 -0.64
CA ARG A 124 11.36 10.61 -0.96
C ARG A 124 10.67 11.25 0.26
N LEU A 125 10.48 10.50 1.34
CA LEU A 125 9.99 10.99 2.63
C LEU A 125 11.08 11.67 3.45
N GLY A 126 12.36 11.44 3.13
CA GLY A 126 13.49 11.73 4.01
C GLY A 126 13.77 10.63 5.04
N TYR A 127 13.42 9.37 4.70
CA TYR A 127 13.64 8.18 5.52
C TYR A 127 14.44 7.11 4.75
N ASN A 128 15.56 6.66 5.30
CA ASN A 128 16.48 5.74 4.64
C ASN A 128 16.12 4.24 4.80
N GLY A 129 15.11 3.93 5.62
CA GLY A 129 14.63 2.57 5.83
C GLY A 129 13.61 2.08 4.78
N ILE A 130 13.15 0.84 4.96
CA ILE A 130 11.99 0.34 4.22
C ILE A 130 10.73 0.96 4.81
N LYS A 131 9.80 1.42 3.97
CA LYS A 131 8.64 2.15 4.45
C LYS A 131 7.77 1.38 5.45
N VAL A 132 7.69 0.06 5.30
CA VAL A 132 6.89 -0.80 6.18
C VAL A 132 7.48 -0.92 7.61
N GLU A 133 8.70 -0.44 7.83
CA GLU A 133 9.34 -0.30 9.14
C GLU A 133 8.96 1.02 9.85
N LEU A 134 8.39 2.00 9.12
CA LEU A 134 7.92 3.23 9.75
C LEU A 134 6.84 2.93 10.79
N PRO A 135 6.86 3.62 11.95
CA PRO A 135 5.74 3.56 12.88
C PRO A 135 4.49 4.11 12.20
N TYR A 136 3.38 3.39 12.32
CA TYR A 136 2.06 3.90 11.93
C TYR A 136 1.71 5.13 12.75
N GLU A 137 1.97 5.04 14.05
CA GLU A 137 1.80 6.08 15.05
C GLU A 137 2.90 5.95 16.14
N THR A 138 3.12 7.00 16.92
CA THR A 138 4.27 7.10 17.85
C THR A 138 3.92 6.85 19.31
N VAL A 139 2.65 6.59 19.65
CA VAL A 139 2.25 6.22 21.02
C VAL A 139 2.62 4.76 21.30
N THR A 140 2.35 3.83 20.37
CA THR A 140 2.75 2.42 20.52
C THR A 140 3.98 2.05 19.70
N GLU A 141 4.40 2.90 18.76
CA GLU A 141 5.52 2.66 17.84
C GLU A 141 5.33 1.39 16.98
N THR A 142 4.09 0.91 16.85
CA THR A 142 3.73 -0.22 15.98
C THR A 142 4.06 0.16 14.54
N CYS A 143 4.96 -0.59 13.89
CA CYS A 143 5.30 -0.35 12.49
C CYS A 143 4.19 -0.82 11.55
N TYR A 144 4.16 -0.32 10.31
CA TYR A 144 3.16 -0.72 9.32
C TYR A 144 3.10 -2.24 9.09
N LEU A 145 4.26 -2.91 9.02
CA LEU A 145 4.27 -4.37 8.82
C LEU A 145 3.65 -5.11 10.00
N ASP A 146 3.97 -4.71 11.24
CA ASP A 146 3.36 -5.26 12.45
C ASP A 146 1.84 -5.02 12.46
N LEU A 147 1.41 -3.79 12.18
CA LEU A 147 -0.02 -3.44 12.08
C LEU A 147 -0.78 -4.34 11.10
N TYR A 148 -0.22 -4.55 9.91
CA TYR A 148 -0.84 -5.41 8.89
C TYR A 148 -0.91 -6.87 9.32
N CYS A 149 0.15 -7.40 9.94
CA CYS A 149 0.14 -8.74 10.52
C CYS A 149 -0.91 -8.86 11.63
N LYS A 150 -0.99 -7.88 12.55
CA LYS A 150 -1.99 -7.82 13.62
C LYS A 150 -3.42 -7.79 13.08
N HIS A 151 -3.70 -7.04 12.03
CA HIS A 151 -5.02 -7.06 11.39
C HIS A 151 -5.37 -8.43 10.82
N ILE A 152 -4.46 -9.07 10.08
CA ILE A 152 -4.69 -10.39 9.50
C ILE A 152 -4.88 -11.44 10.61
N LEU A 153 -4.10 -11.38 11.69
CA LEU A 153 -4.23 -12.28 12.84
C LEU A 153 -5.55 -12.06 13.61
N ALA A 154 -5.99 -10.81 13.76
CA ALA A 154 -7.27 -10.52 14.40
C ALA A 154 -8.46 -11.03 13.57
N LEU A 155 -8.44 -10.82 12.25
CA LEU A 155 -9.44 -11.40 11.34
C LEU A 155 -9.43 -12.93 11.34
N GLN A 156 -8.24 -13.53 11.42
CA GLN A 156 -8.07 -14.98 11.58
C GLN A 156 -8.68 -15.48 12.89
N ALA A 157 -8.47 -14.76 14.01
CA ALA A 157 -9.07 -15.10 15.29
C ALA A 157 -10.62 -15.04 15.21
N GLN A 158 -11.17 -14.02 14.57
CA GLN A 158 -12.63 -13.93 14.35
C GLN A 158 -13.16 -15.08 13.50
N ALA A 159 -12.45 -15.46 12.42
CA ALA A 159 -12.82 -16.63 11.61
C ALA A 159 -12.82 -17.93 12.43
N ARG A 160 -11.83 -18.12 13.32
CA ARG A 160 -11.75 -19.29 14.20
C ARG A 160 -12.90 -19.33 15.20
N LYS A 161 -13.25 -18.19 15.79
CA LYS A 161 -14.40 -18.03 16.70
C LYS A 161 -15.73 -18.32 16.01
N ALA A 162 -15.84 -17.98 14.73
CA ALA A 162 -17.00 -18.30 13.89
C ALA A 162 -17.06 -19.76 13.42
N GLY A 163 -16.14 -20.63 13.88
CA GLY A 163 -16.15 -22.07 13.63
C GLY A 163 -15.11 -22.59 12.64
N ALA A 164 -14.29 -21.72 12.03
CA ALA A 164 -13.18 -22.15 11.18
C ALA A 164 -11.89 -22.36 12.01
N THR A 165 -11.90 -23.34 12.92
CA THR A 165 -10.88 -23.53 13.97
C THR A 165 -9.44 -23.61 13.46
N ASP A 166 -9.22 -24.22 12.29
CA ASP A 166 -7.88 -24.37 11.68
C ASP A 166 -7.56 -23.27 10.65
N CYS A 167 -8.36 -22.20 10.61
CA CYS A 167 -8.17 -21.11 9.65
C CYS A 167 -6.79 -20.47 9.82
N VAL A 168 -6.06 -20.37 8.71
CA VAL A 168 -4.83 -19.58 8.58
C VAL A 168 -5.01 -18.64 7.39
N LEU A 169 -4.87 -17.33 7.59
CA LEU A 169 -5.01 -16.33 6.52
C LEU A 169 -3.63 -16.02 5.91
N PRO A 170 -3.37 -16.37 4.64
CA PRO A 170 -2.05 -16.22 4.04
C PRO A 170 -1.74 -14.76 3.67
N LEU A 171 -0.46 -14.40 3.79
CA LEU A 171 0.08 -13.10 3.38
C LEU A 171 1.24 -13.29 2.39
N ALA A 172 1.10 -12.78 1.18
CA ALA A 172 2.22 -12.57 0.27
C ALA A 172 2.80 -11.16 0.43
N ILE A 173 4.12 -11.01 0.36
CA ILE A 173 4.78 -9.70 0.39
C ILE A 173 5.67 -9.57 -0.82
N MET A 174 5.32 -8.67 -1.75
CA MET A 174 6.22 -8.29 -2.83
C MET A 174 7.27 -7.31 -2.31
N THR A 175 8.54 -7.67 -2.48
CA THR A 175 9.71 -6.84 -2.16
C THR A 175 10.49 -6.50 -3.44
N SER A 176 11.48 -5.63 -3.36
CA SER A 176 12.44 -5.36 -4.44
C SER A 176 13.86 -5.71 -3.99
N GLY A 177 14.83 -5.67 -4.90
CA GLY A 177 16.25 -5.83 -4.51
C GLY A 177 16.69 -4.89 -3.38
N ASP A 178 16.08 -3.70 -3.27
CA ASP A 178 16.45 -2.69 -2.28
C ASP A 178 15.72 -2.89 -0.92
N THR A 179 14.58 -3.60 -0.91
CA THR A 179 13.78 -3.83 0.30
C THR A 179 13.85 -5.27 0.85
N HIS A 180 14.22 -6.25 0.04
CA HIS A 180 14.08 -7.68 0.37
C HIS A 180 14.80 -8.09 1.65
N ALA A 181 16.11 -7.85 1.75
CA ALA A 181 16.90 -8.26 2.91
C ALA A 181 16.39 -7.61 4.20
N LYS A 182 16.11 -6.30 4.16
CA LYS A 182 15.57 -5.54 5.29
C LYS A 182 14.19 -6.06 5.73
N THR A 183 13.32 -6.41 4.79
CA THR A 183 12.00 -6.99 5.12
C THR A 183 12.12 -8.37 5.76
N VAL A 184 13.01 -9.23 5.23
CA VAL A 184 13.31 -10.55 5.82
C VAL A 184 13.85 -10.39 7.24
N ASP A 185 14.79 -9.47 7.46
CA ASP A 185 15.38 -9.21 8.78
C ASP A 185 14.35 -8.66 9.76
N LEU A 186 13.48 -7.74 9.31
CA LEU A 186 12.39 -7.18 10.11
C LEU A 186 11.43 -8.26 10.59
N LEU A 187 11.02 -9.19 9.71
CA LEU A 187 10.16 -10.32 10.07
C LEU A 187 10.85 -11.28 11.04
N LYS A 188 12.10 -11.68 10.75
CA LYS A 188 12.86 -12.61 11.60
C LYS A 188 13.09 -12.04 13.00
N LYS A 189 13.51 -10.78 13.10
CA LYS A 189 13.78 -10.10 14.38
C LYS A 189 12.54 -10.06 15.29
N ASN A 190 11.35 -10.00 14.69
CA ASN A 190 10.08 -9.89 15.41
C ASN A 190 9.26 -11.19 15.40
N ASN A 191 9.87 -12.35 15.13
CA ASN A 191 9.20 -13.65 15.08
C ASN A 191 7.94 -13.64 14.19
N ASN A 192 8.08 -13.10 12.97
CA ASN A 192 7.00 -12.88 11.99
C ASN A 192 5.79 -12.11 12.55
N PHE A 193 5.97 -11.29 13.59
CA PHE A 193 4.89 -10.56 14.28
C PHE A 193 3.75 -11.49 14.74
N GLY A 194 4.08 -12.73 15.11
CA GLY A 194 3.11 -13.73 15.56
C GLY A 194 2.43 -14.53 14.43
N MET A 195 2.74 -14.26 13.17
CA MET A 195 2.29 -15.08 12.04
C MET A 195 2.98 -16.44 12.06
N ALA A 196 2.24 -17.51 11.76
CA ALA A 196 2.77 -18.87 11.76
C ALA A 196 3.84 -19.09 10.67
N GLU A 197 4.69 -20.10 10.86
CA GLU A 197 5.63 -20.51 9.83
C GLU A 197 4.89 -20.88 8.52
N GLY A 198 5.39 -20.40 7.38
CA GLY A 198 4.76 -20.59 6.08
C GLY A 198 3.51 -19.73 5.82
N GLN A 199 3.01 -18.97 6.82
CA GLN A 199 1.88 -18.06 6.63
C GLN A 199 2.25 -16.81 5.80
N VAL A 200 3.52 -16.39 5.87
CA VAL A 200 4.08 -15.27 5.11
C VAL A 200 4.97 -15.81 3.98
N VAL A 201 4.69 -15.41 2.74
CA VAL A 201 5.51 -15.74 1.57
C VAL A 201 6.05 -14.45 0.95
N ILE A 202 7.37 -14.30 0.91
CA ILE A 202 8.01 -13.14 0.29
C ILE A 202 8.34 -13.47 -1.16
N VAL A 203 7.82 -12.67 -2.09
CA VAL A 203 8.19 -12.71 -3.51
C VAL A 203 9.00 -11.47 -3.86
N LYS A 204 10.10 -11.63 -4.59
CA LYS A 204 11.03 -10.52 -4.86
C LYS A 204 10.93 -10.12 -6.33
N GLN A 205 10.56 -8.86 -6.56
CA GLN A 205 10.63 -8.23 -7.86
C GLN A 205 12.09 -8.06 -8.30
N GLU A 206 12.32 -8.41 -9.57
CA GLU A 206 13.58 -8.22 -10.25
C GLU A 206 13.55 -6.97 -11.14
N LYS A 207 14.72 -6.49 -11.57
CA LYS A 207 14.83 -5.27 -12.40
C LYS A 207 14.88 -5.66 -13.88
N VAL A 208 14.41 -4.79 -14.77
CA VAL A 208 14.48 -4.97 -16.23
C VAL A 208 15.57 -4.08 -16.86
N PRO A 209 16.09 -4.42 -18.05
CA PRO A 209 17.07 -3.60 -18.76
C PRO A 209 16.56 -2.19 -19.07
N SER A 210 17.44 -1.20 -18.91
CA SER A 210 17.19 0.17 -19.36
C SER A 210 17.45 0.32 -20.86
N LEU A 211 16.69 1.20 -21.50
CA LEU A 211 16.70 1.47 -22.94
C LEU A 211 17.26 2.86 -23.23
N ALA A 212 18.24 2.93 -24.14
CA ALA A 212 18.97 4.16 -24.50
C ALA A 212 18.22 5.01 -25.53
N ASN A 213 17.45 4.38 -26.42
CA ASN A 213 16.86 5.03 -27.59
C ASN A 213 15.60 4.30 -28.09
N ASN A 214 14.99 4.82 -29.17
CA ASN A 214 13.79 4.27 -29.79
C ASN A 214 14.00 2.89 -30.45
N ASP A 215 15.25 2.47 -30.70
CA ASP A 215 15.58 1.14 -31.24
C ASP A 215 15.67 0.06 -30.14
N ALA A 216 15.32 0.42 -28.90
CA ALA A 216 15.43 -0.43 -27.72
C ALA A 216 16.86 -0.93 -27.45
N ALA A 217 17.88 -0.11 -27.76
CA ALA A 217 19.26 -0.43 -27.39
C ALA A 217 19.39 -0.46 -25.85
N PHE A 218 19.95 -1.52 -25.29
CA PHE A 218 20.24 -1.59 -23.86
C PHE A 218 21.39 -0.68 -23.46
N VAL A 219 21.41 -0.30 -22.19
CA VAL A 219 22.41 0.60 -21.62
C VAL A 219 23.32 -0.14 -20.67
N ALA A 220 24.64 -0.01 -20.83
CA ALA A 220 25.60 -0.45 -19.82
C ALA A 220 25.66 0.56 -18.66
N GLN A 221 26.08 0.13 -17.47
CA GLN A 221 26.31 1.05 -16.36
C GLN A 221 27.41 2.06 -16.74
N LYS A 222 27.23 3.33 -16.33
CA LYS A 222 28.11 4.43 -16.71
C LYS A 222 29.60 4.15 -16.43
N ASP A 223 29.86 3.52 -15.29
CA ASP A 223 31.21 3.24 -14.78
C ASP A 223 31.57 1.74 -14.84
N ASN A 224 30.74 0.92 -15.50
CA ASN A 224 31.00 -0.51 -15.70
C ASN A 224 30.37 -1.03 -17.01
N ALA A 225 31.20 -1.15 -18.05
CA ALA A 225 30.80 -1.68 -19.35
C ALA A 225 30.39 -3.17 -19.33
N PHE A 226 30.73 -3.90 -18.27
CA PHE A 226 30.40 -5.31 -18.06
C PHE A 226 29.19 -5.48 -17.11
N SER A 227 28.30 -4.49 -17.06
CA SER A 227 27.03 -4.59 -16.35
C SER A 227 25.96 -3.80 -17.08
N LEU A 228 24.77 -4.37 -17.24
CA LEU A 228 23.61 -3.63 -17.72
C LEU A 228 23.09 -2.69 -16.64
N GLN A 229 22.65 -1.52 -17.08
CA GLN A 229 21.81 -0.64 -16.28
C GLN A 229 20.40 -1.22 -16.23
N THR A 230 19.90 -1.50 -15.03
CA THR A 230 18.56 -2.03 -14.81
C THR A 230 17.72 -1.09 -13.95
N LYS A 231 16.39 -1.16 -14.09
CA LYS A 231 15.42 -0.36 -13.34
C LYS A 231 14.23 -1.21 -12.93
N PRO A 232 13.50 -0.84 -11.86
CA PRO A 232 12.25 -1.51 -11.51
C PRO A 232 11.26 -1.48 -12.68
N HIS A 233 10.64 -2.63 -12.95
CA HIS A 233 9.62 -2.82 -13.98
C HIS A 233 8.26 -2.25 -13.57
N GLY A 234 8.05 -1.99 -12.29
CA GLY A 234 6.79 -1.44 -11.76
C GLY A 234 5.99 -2.47 -10.98
N HIS A 235 5.01 -2.02 -10.22
CA HIS A 235 4.34 -2.88 -9.25
C HIS A 235 3.41 -3.92 -9.90
N GLY A 236 3.20 -3.90 -11.22
CA GLY A 236 2.46 -4.95 -11.94
C GLY A 236 3.13 -6.33 -11.90
N ASP A 237 4.45 -6.40 -11.62
CA ASP A 237 5.16 -7.67 -11.47
C ASP A 237 4.60 -8.58 -10.38
N VAL A 238 3.86 -8.03 -9.42
CA VAL A 238 3.20 -8.81 -8.36
C VAL A 238 2.36 -9.95 -8.92
N HIS A 239 1.69 -9.74 -10.07
CA HIS A 239 0.84 -10.76 -10.71
C HIS A 239 1.67 -11.94 -11.21
N LYS A 240 2.77 -11.63 -11.92
CA LYS A 240 3.74 -12.61 -12.40
C LYS A 240 4.42 -13.35 -11.24
N LEU A 241 4.82 -12.63 -10.20
CA LEU A 241 5.47 -13.23 -9.03
C LEU A 241 4.53 -14.20 -8.28
N ILE A 242 3.25 -13.84 -8.15
CA ILE A 242 2.23 -14.73 -7.57
C ILE A 242 1.99 -15.97 -8.45
N HIS A 243 1.98 -15.79 -9.78
CA HIS A 243 1.86 -16.88 -10.73
C HIS A 243 3.05 -17.84 -10.65
N ASP A 244 4.29 -17.31 -10.75
CA ASP A 244 5.51 -18.10 -10.77
C ASP A 244 5.75 -18.83 -9.45
N ALA A 245 5.34 -18.24 -8.33
CA ALA A 245 5.36 -18.88 -7.01
C ALA A 245 4.23 -19.91 -6.81
N GLY A 246 3.33 -20.08 -7.79
CA GLY A 246 2.18 -20.98 -7.73
C GLY A 246 1.13 -20.60 -6.69
N LEU A 247 1.17 -19.37 -6.17
CA LEU A 247 0.34 -18.94 -5.03
C LEU A 247 -1.14 -18.83 -5.41
N ALA A 248 -1.46 -18.23 -6.55
CA ALA A 248 -2.86 -18.12 -7.00
C ALA A 248 -3.51 -19.49 -7.17
N LYS A 249 -2.81 -20.43 -7.82
CA LYS A 249 -3.26 -21.81 -8.01
C LYS A 249 -3.41 -22.55 -6.67
N LYS A 250 -2.44 -22.39 -5.76
CA LYS A 250 -2.50 -22.94 -4.41
C LYS A 250 -3.73 -22.45 -3.66
N TRP A 251 -3.93 -21.13 -3.58
CA TRP A 251 -5.07 -20.55 -2.86
C TRP A 251 -6.42 -20.95 -3.48
N ALA A 252 -6.52 -21.03 -4.80
CA ALA A 252 -7.70 -21.55 -5.47
C ALA A 252 -7.99 -23.02 -5.08
N SER A 253 -6.95 -23.87 -5.06
CA SER A 253 -7.09 -25.28 -4.65
C SER A 253 -7.44 -25.47 -3.17
N GLU A 254 -7.09 -24.50 -2.32
CA GLU A 254 -7.47 -24.45 -0.90
C GLU A 254 -8.90 -23.93 -0.69
N GLY A 255 -9.62 -23.57 -1.76
CA GLY A 255 -10.99 -23.04 -1.68
C GLY A 255 -11.06 -21.58 -1.22
N ARG A 256 -9.95 -20.83 -1.28
CA ARG A 256 -9.96 -19.39 -1.02
C ARG A 256 -10.73 -18.67 -2.12
N LYS A 257 -11.47 -17.63 -1.74
CA LYS A 257 -12.39 -16.88 -2.59
C LYS A 257 -11.87 -15.52 -2.99
N TYR A 258 -11.23 -14.78 -2.08
CA TYR A 258 -10.82 -13.40 -2.37
C TYR A 258 -9.39 -13.10 -1.98
N LEU A 259 -8.68 -12.37 -2.83
CA LEU A 259 -7.32 -11.91 -2.63
C LEU A 259 -7.32 -10.39 -2.57
N MET A 260 -6.90 -9.81 -1.44
CA MET A 260 -6.76 -8.36 -1.29
C MET A 260 -5.31 -7.91 -1.49
N PHE A 261 -5.08 -7.01 -2.44
CA PHE A 261 -3.84 -6.28 -2.62
C PHE A 261 -3.92 -4.94 -1.89
N PHE A 262 -2.85 -4.59 -1.17
CA PHE A 262 -2.72 -3.30 -0.49
C PHE A 262 -1.26 -2.81 -0.52
N GLN A 263 -1.08 -1.52 -0.19
CA GLN A 263 0.20 -0.82 -0.34
C GLN A 263 0.91 -0.59 1.00
N ASP A 264 2.19 -0.23 0.91
CA ASP A 264 3.15 -0.11 2.01
C ASP A 264 2.77 0.77 3.21
N THR A 265 2.16 1.95 3.00
CA THR A 265 1.96 2.95 4.06
C THR A 265 0.55 3.56 4.12
N ASN A 266 -0.47 2.78 3.77
CA ASN A 266 -1.87 3.15 4.07
C ASN A 266 -2.39 2.26 5.20
N GLY A 267 -2.37 2.77 6.43
CA GLY A 267 -2.79 2.00 7.61
C GLY A 267 -4.31 1.87 7.73
N LEU A 268 -5.06 2.79 7.12
CA LEU A 268 -6.51 2.84 7.25
C LEU A 268 -7.25 1.76 6.45
N VAL A 269 -6.57 1.07 5.52
CA VAL A 269 -7.19 0.12 4.60
C VAL A 269 -7.99 -0.99 5.29
N PHE A 270 -7.53 -1.46 6.45
CA PHE A 270 -8.18 -2.56 7.16
C PHE A 270 -9.50 -2.16 7.84
N HIS A 271 -9.78 -0.88 8.06
CA HIS A 271 -11.12 -0.42 8.48
C HIS A 271 -12.16 -0.56 7.37
N ALA A 272 -11.73 -0.60 6.10
CA ALA A 272 -12.60 -0.81 4.95
C ALA A 272 -12.69 -2.29 4.55
N ALA A 273 -11.73 -3.12 4.97
CA ALA A 273 -11.54 -4.45 4.40
C ALA A 273 -12.76 -5.37 4.55
N PRO A 274 -13.41 -5.51 5.74
CA PRO A 274 -14.60 -6.34 5.85
C PRO A 274 -15.74 -5.86 4.94
N ALA A 275 -16.07 -4.57 4.95
CA ALA A 275 -17.11 -4.03 4.08
C ALA A 275 -16.79 -4.20 2.59
N ALA A 276 -15.53 -4.05 2.19
CA ALA A 276 -15.09 -4.25 0.81
C ALA A 276 -15.21 -5.71 0.36
N PHE A 277 -14.91 -6.69 1.22
CA PHE A 277 -15.20 -8.10 0.93
C PHE A 277 -16.70 -8.35 0.81
N GLY A 278 -17.52 -7.73 1.67
CA GLY A 278 -18.98 -7.83 1.60
C GLY A 278 -19.56 -7.30 0.29
N VAL A 279 -19.06 -6.17 -0.20
CA VAL A 279 -19.43 -5.63 -1.53
C VAL A 279 -18.98 -6.60 -2.64
N SER A 280 -17.76 -7.14 -2.54
CA SER A 280 -17.23 -8.07 -3.56
C SER A 280 -18.09 -9.33 -3.68
N VAL A 281 -18.59 -9.85 -2.56
CA VAL A 281 -19.53 -10.99 -2.54
C VAL A 281 -20.90 -10.61 -3.07
N THR A 282 -21.45 -9.50 -2.59
CA THR A 282 -22.85 -9.11 -2.88
C THR A 282 -23.03 -8.74 -4.34
N GLU A 283 -22.04 -8.05 -4.92
CA GLU A 283 -22.06 -7.62 -6.32
C GLU A 283 -21.42 -8.66 -7.26
N GLU A 284 -20.89 -9.76 -6.70
CA GLU A 284 -20.16 -10.81 -7.41
C GLU A 284 -19.00 -10.25 -8.26
N PHE A 285 -18.26 -9.30 -7.71
CA PHE A 285 -17.14 -8.70 -8.42
C PHE A 285 -15.96 -9.67 -8.53
N GLU A 286 -15.49 -9.87 -9.76
CA GLU A 286 -14.20 -10.50 -10.05
C GLU A 286 -13.03 -9.59 -9.67
N VAL A 287 -13.22 -8.28 -9.84
CA VAL A 287 -12.29 -7.25 -9.37
C VAL A 287 -13.08 -6.11 -8.73
N ASN A 288 -12.76 -5.80 -7.48
CA ASN A 288 -13.32 -4.67 -6.76
C ASN A 288 -12.19 -3.72 -6.35
N SER A 289 -12.25 -2.48 -6.83
CA SER A 289 -11.32 -1.42 -6.43
C SER A 289 -11.86 -0.68 -5.22
N ILE A 290 -11.07 -0.53 -4.16
CA ILE A 290 -11.41 0.40 -3.08
C ILE A 290 -11.03 1.81 -3.52
N THR A 291 -12.00 2.71 -3.42
CA THR A 291 -11.93 4.07 -3.92
C THR A 291 -12.40 5.10 -2.89
N VAL A 292 -12.15 6.36 -3.21
CA VAL A 292 -12.70 7.52 -2.48
C VAL A 292 -13.39 8.47 -3.45
N PRO A 293 -14.31 9.33 -2.98
CA PRO A 293 -14.72 10.50 -3.73
C PRO A 293 -13.49 11.35 -4.10
N ARG A 294 -13.34 11.57 -5.41
CA ARG A 294 -12.19 12.27 -6.01
C ARG A 294 -12.64 13.63 -6.51
N LYS A 295 -11.81 14.66 -6.32
CA LYS A 295 -12.05 15.97 -6.97
C LYS A 295 -11.43 16.02 -8.37
N PRO A 296 -12.05 16.70 -9.34
CA PRO A 296 -11.42 16.96 -10.62
C PRO A 296 -10.00 17.54 -10.48
N GLY A 297 -9.08 17.06 -11.32
CA GLY A 297 -7.66 17.45 -11.26
C GLY A 297 -6.85 16.87 -10.09
N GLU A 298 -7.46 16.10 -9.18
CA GLU A 298 -6.71 15.39 -8.15
C GLU A 298 -5.77 14.34 -8.80
N ALA A 299 -4.52 14.28 -8.31
CA ALA A 299 -3.48 13.37 -8.78
C ALA A 299 -3.68 11.93 -8.25
N VAL A 300 -4.86 11.38 -8.54
CA VAL A 300 -5.31 10.02 -8.21
C VAL A 300 -6.01 9.48 -9.46
N GLY A 301 -5.68 8.25 -9.87
CA GLY A 301 -6.31 7.59 -11.00
C GLY A 301 -7.82 7.42 -10.78
N ALA A 302 -8.58 7.33 -11.86
CA ALA A 302 -10.03 7.22 -11.81
C ALA A 302 -10.49 5.86 -12.34
N ILE A 303 -11.44 5.24 -11.66
CA ILE A 303 -12.10 4.05 -12.22
C ILE A 303 -13.12 4.51 -13.26
N CYS A 304 -12.98 4.02 -14.49
CA CYS A 304 -13.87 4.34 -15.59
C CYS A 304 -14.39 3.05 -16.22
N LYS A 305 -15.67 3.03 -16.62
CA LYS A 305 -16.14 2.08 -17.63
C LYS A 305 -15.87 2.68 -18.99
N LEU A 306 -15.11 1.99 -19.82
CA LEU A 306 -14.72 2.42 -21.16
C LEU A 306 -15.50 1.59 -22.16
N GLU A 307 -16.19 2.25 -23.07
CA GLU A 307 -17.00 1.62 -24.11
C GLU A 307 -16.52 2.03 -25.50
N SER A 308 -16.22 1.05 -26.35
CA SER A 308 -15.97 1.24 -27.78
C SER A 308 -16.95 0.37 -28.58
N LYS A 309 -16.88 0.43 -29.92
CA LYS A 309 -17.73 -0.40 -30.78
C LYS A 309 -17.57 -1.91 -30.54
N ASP A 310 -16.36 -2.33 -30.16
CA ASP A 310 -15.98 -3.73 -30.12
C ASP A 310 -15.74 -4.26 -28.69
N LYS A 311 -15.54 -3.36 -27.71
CA LYS A 311 -15.14 -3.75 -26.36
C LYS A 311 -15.70 -2.81 -25.30
N THR A 312 -16.12 -3.42 -24.19
CA THR A 312 -16.36 -2.74 -22.92
C THR A 312 -15.34 -3.21 -21.90
N LEU A 313 -14.78 -2.29 -21.11
CA LEU A 313 -13.78 -2.56 -20.08
C LEU A 313 -13.99 -1.60 -18.91
N THR A 314 -13.96 -2.08 -17.67
CA THR A 314 -13.82 -1.20 -16.50
C THR A 314 -12.39 -1.30 -15.97
N CYS A 315 -11.68 -0.18 -15.91
CA CYS A 315 -10.30 -0.14 -15.44
C CYS A 315 -9.94 1.22 -14.85
N ASN A 316 -8.75 1.30 -14.27
CA ASN A 316 -8.14 2.56 -13.88
C ASN A 316 -7.67 3.34 -15.13
N VAL A 317 -8.00 4.63 -15.17
CA VAL A 317 -7.45 5.63 -16.08
C VAL A 317 -6.61 6.59 -15.26
N GLU A 318 -5.33 6.74 -15.60
CA GLU A 318 -4.43 7.60 -14.83
C GLU A 318 -4.88 9.06 -14.90
N TYR A 319 -4.64 9.81 -13.82
CA TYR A 319 -5.12 11.19 -13.65
C TYR A 319 -4.63 12.13 -14.78
N ASN A 320 -3.45 11.85 -15.35
CA ASN A 320 -2.86 12.60 -16.45
C ASN A 320 -3.40 12.21 -17.83
N GLN A 321 -4.25 11.18 -17.92
CA GLN A 321 -4.90 10.71 -19.14
C GLN A 321 -6.40 11.01 -19.15
N LEU A 322 -7.04 11.08 -17.97
CA LEU A 322 -8.49 11.22 -17.84
C LEU A 322 -9.05 12.44 -18.57
N ASP A 323 -8.50 13.63 -18.34
CA ASP A 323 -9.02 14.86 -18.96
C ASP A 323 -8.93 14.84 -20.50
N ALA A 324 -7.83 14.33 -21.04
CA ALA A 324 -7.65 14.15 -22.47
C ALA A 324 -8.61 13.11 -23.05
N LEU A 325 -8.84 12.00 -22.34
CA LEU A 325 -9.81 10.98 -22.70
C LEU A 325 -11.25 11.55 -22.74
N MET A 326 -11.64 12.30 -21.71
CA MET A 326 -12.96 12.94 -21.64
C MET A 326 -13.18 13.89 -22.81
N LYS A 327 -12.20 14.76 -23.10
CA LYS A 327 -12.27 15.70 -24.23
C LYS A 327 -12.35 15.00 -25.59
N ALA A 328 -11.56 13.94 -25.78
CA ALA A 328 -11.59 13.15 -27.01
C ALA A 328 -12.95 12.47 -27.25
N ALA A 329 -13.68 12.14 -26.18
CA ALA A 329 -15.03 11.59 -26.24
C ALA A 329 -16.15 12.65 -26.33
N GLY A 330 -15.81 13.93 -26.45
CA GLY A 330 -16.77 15.02 -26.63
C GLY A 330 -17.30 15.65 -25.33
N TYR A 331 -16.76 15.29 -24.17
CA TYR A 331 -17.05 15.96 -22.90
C TYR A 331 -16.18 17.23 -22.72
N ALA A 332 -16.56 18.13 -21.82
CA ALA A 332 -15.76 19.33 -21.52
C ALA A 332 -14.42 19.00 -20.84
N GLY A 333 -14.37 17.90 -20.10
CA GLY A 333 -13.22 17.42 -19.33
C GLY A 333 -13.67 16.53 -18.18
N ASP A 334 -12.77 16.32 -17.22
CA ASP A 334 -13.13 15.76 -15.92
C ASP A 334 -13.79 16.86 -15.07
N GLU A 335 -15.11 16.78 -14.88
CA GLU A 335 -15.90 17.78 -14.15
C GLU A 335 -16.57 17.18 -12.92
N ALA A 336 -16.84 18.02 -11.93
CA ALA A 336 -17.57 17.61 -10.73
C ALA A 336 -19.06 17.48 -11.04
N ASP A 337 -19.71 16.48 -10.44
CA ASP A 337 -21.17 16.38 -10.40
C ASP A 337 -21.76 17.28 -9.30
N ALA A 338 -23.08 17.18 -9.08
CA ALA A 338 -23.79 17.98 -8.08
C ALA A 338 -23.28 17.82 -6.64
N SER A 339 -22.53 16.75 -6.33
CA SER A 339 -21.89 16.53 -5.03
C SER A 339 -20.56 17.27 -4.86
N GLY A 340 -20.03 17.88 -5.94
CA GLY A 340 -18.71 18.53 -5.94
C GLY A 340 -17.54 17.57 -6.16
N PHE A 341 -17.82 16.30 -6.49
CA PHE A 341 -16.82 15.27 -6.81
C PHE A 341 -16.94 14.81 -8.26
N SER A 342 -15.85 14.28 -8.82
CA SER A 342 -15.88 13.62 -10.12
C SER A 342 -16.79 12.38 -10.04
N PRO A 343 -17.61 12.10 -11.08
CA PRO A 343 -18.42 10.89 -11.13
C PRO A 343 -17.56 9.61 -11.26
N TYR A 344 -16.26 9.78 -11.52
CA TYR A 344 -15.27 8.71 -11.59
C TYR A 344 -14.47 8.64 -10.28
N PRO A 345 -14.66 7.57 -9.48
CA PRO A 345 -14.10 7.50 -8.14
C PRO A 345 -12.58 7.30 -8.18
N GLY A 346 -11.89 7.85 -7.18
CA GLY A 346 -10.43 7.84 -7.09
C GLY A 346 -9.91 6.50 -6.62
N ASN A 347 -9.14 5.81 -7.48
CA ASN A 347 -8.53 4.52 -7.19
C ASN A 347 -7.41 4.64 -6.16
N LEU A 348 -7.53 3.89 -5.06
CA LEU A 348 -6.51 3.87 -4.01
C LEU A 348 -5.42 2.81 -4.24
N ASN A 349 -5.49 2.05 -5.33
CA ASN A 349 -4.62 0.92 -5.58
C ASN A 349 -4.71 -0.15 -4.47
N ILE A 350 -5.92 -0.33 -3.94
CA ILE A 350 -6.30 -1.44 -3.08
C ILE A 350 -7.34 -2.24 -3.85
N LEU A 351 -7.02 -3.49 -4.17
CA LEU A 351 -7.75 -4.28 -5.15
C LEU A 351 -8.13 -5.62 -4.52
N ILE A 352 -9.39 -6.01 -4.66
CA ILE A 352 -9.86 -7.34 -4.28
C ILE A 352 -10.13 -8.12 -5.55
N PHE A 353 -9.55 -9.31 -5.66
CA PHE A 353 -9.75 -10.23 -6.78
C PHE A 353 -10.50 -11.46 -6.33
N SER A 354 -11.42 -11.95 -7.14
CA SER A 354 -11.93 -13.31 -7.00
C SER A 354 -10.84 -14.30 -7.37
N ILE A 355 -10.42 -15.14 -6.43
CA ILE A 355 -9.25 -16.02 -6.55
C ILE A 355 -9.38 -17.05 -7.69
N PRO A 356 -10.52 -17.73 -7.89
CA PRO A 356 -10.67 -18.69 -8.99
C PRO A 356 -10.43 -18.05 -10.36
N GLU A 357 -11.07 -16.91 -10.63
CA GLU A 357 -10.96 -16.15 -11.87
C GLU A 357 -9.57 -15.52 -12.00
N TYR A 358 -9.00 -15.05 -10.89
CA TYR A 358 -7.63 -14.54 -10.83
C TYR A 358 -6.62 -15.60 -11.23
N ALA A 359 -6.67 -16.79 -10.63
CA ALA A 359 -5.79 -17.90 -10.98
C ALA A 359 -5.94 -18.28 -12.46
N ALA A 360 -7.17 -18.42 -12.96
CA ALA A 360 -7.43 -18.76 -14.37
C ALA A 360 -6.89 -17.70 -15.35
N THR A 361 -6.97 -16.42 -15.00
CA THR A 361 -6.43 -15.34 -15.83
C THR A 361 -4.91 -15.31 -15.82
N LEU A 362 -4.28 -15.52 -14.65
CA LEU A 362 -2.82 -15.58 -14.57
C LEU A 362 -2.23 -16.75 -15.37
N GLU A 363 -2.86 -17.92 -15.37
CA GLU A 363 -2.42 -19.05 -16.20
C GLU A 363 -2.49 -18.72 -17.70
N LYS A 364 -3.53 -17.99 -18.14
CA LYS A 364 -3.65 -17.54 -19.54
C LYS A 364 -2.62 -16.48 -19.92
N SER A 365 -2.28 -15.58 -19.01
CA SER A 365 -1.36 -14.47 -19.27
C SER A 365 0.09 -14.74 -18.86
N ASN A 366 0.40 -15.91 -18.28
CA ASN A 366 1.65 -16.19 -17.56
C ASN A 366 1.96 -15.10 -16.49
N GLY A 367 0.90 -14.59 -15.86
CA GLY A 367 0.91 -13.50 -14.90
C GLY A 367 1.34 -12.13 -15.45
N MET A 368 1.51 -11.98 -16.76
CA MET A 368 1.81 -10.69 -17.37
C MET A 368 0.56 -9.80 -17.42
N VAL A 369 0.74 -8.53 -17.08
CA VAL A 369 -0.23 -7.46 -17.31
C VAL A 369 0.29 -6.52 -18.41
N PRO A 370 -0.57 -5.71 -19.05
CA PRO A 370 -0.12 -4.80 -20.10
C PRO A 370 1.00 -3.87 -19.64
N GLU A 371 2.01 -3.76 -20.49
CA GLU A 371 3.14 -2.85 -20.27
C GLU A 371 2.96 -1.55 -21.05
N PHE A 372 3.64 -0.51 -20.59
CA PHE A 372 3.75 0.78 -21.27
C PHE A 372 5.18 1.31 -21.15
N VAL A 373 5.46 2.43 -21.83
CA VAL A 373 6.76 3.12 -21.73
C VAL A 373 6.53 4.63 -21.71
N ASN A 374 7.31 5.34 -20.89
CA ASN A 374 7.22 6.80 -20.77
C ASN A 374 8.60 7.47 -20.93
N PRO A 375 9.16 7.48 -22.16
CA PRO A 375 10.45 8.09 -22.44
C PRO A 375 10.37 9.61 -22.27
N LYS A 376 11.37 10.19 -21.61
CA LYS A 376 11.54 11.65 -21.54
C LYS A 376 12.48 12.09 -22.66
N TYR A 377 12.04 12.95 -23.57
CA TYR A 377 12.85 13.41 -24.72
C TYR A 377 13.54 14.76 -24.46
N LYS A 378 14.72 14.95 -25.05
CA LYS A 378 15.49 16.22 -25.05
C LYS A 378 14.96 17.19 -26.10
N ASP A 379 14.51 16.63 -27.22
CA ASP A 379 14.07 17.29 -28.43
C ASP A 379 12.54 17.13 -28.62
N ALA A 380 11.95 18.00 -29.44
CA ALA A 380 10.51 17.99 -29.72
C ALA A 380 10.13 16.85 -30.68
N GLU A 381 11.07 16.44 -31.54
CA GLU A 381 10.95 15.39 -32.56
C GLU A 381 10.97 13.97 -31.96
N LYS A 382 11.15 13.87 -30.64
CA LYS A 382 11.18 12.62 -29.87
C LYS A 382 12.22 11.62 -30.39
N THR A 383 13.43 12.10 -30.67
CA THR A 383 14.54 11.27 -31.18
C THR A 383 15.59 10.94 -30.13
N ILE A 384 15.80 11.83 -29.13
CA ILE A 384 16.88 11.68 -28.14
C ILE A 384 16.29 11.64 -26.72
N PHE A 385 16.58 10.58 -25.98
CA PHE A 385 16.16 10.50 -24.57
C PHE A 385 16.99 11.44 -23.67
N LYS A 386 16.32 12.11 -22.72
CA LYS A 386 16.92 12.86 -21.59
C LYS A 386 17.71 11.93 -20.68
N LYS A 387 17.16 10.74 -20.43
CA LYS A 387 17.75 9.67 -19.62
C LYS A 387 17.23 8.32 -20.12
N PRO A 388 17.98 7.22 -19.92
CA PRO A 388 17.50 5.88 -20.26
C PRO A 388 16.11 5.59 -19.65
N THR A 389 15.24 4.95 -20.42
CA THR A 389 13.90 4.54 -19.99
C THR A 389 13.85 3.03 -19.73
N ARG A 390 12.67 2.47 -19.42
CA ARG A 390 12.38 1.03 -19.33
C ARG A 390 10.89 0.80 -19.59
N LEU A 391 10.50 -0.44 -19.88
CA LEU A 391 9.08 -0.80 -19.83
C LEU A 391 8.56 -0.75 -18.39
N GLU A 392 7.29 -0.42 -18.26
CA GLU A 392 6.60 -0.31 -16.98
C GLU A 392 5.30 -1.12 -17.00
N CYS A 393 4.93 -1.69 -15.85
CA CYS A 393 3.64 -2.35 -15.65
C CYS A 393 2.99 -1.91 -14.33
N MET A 394 1.65 -1.89 -14.32
CA MET A 394 0.85 -1.44 -13.19
C MET A 394 -0.07 -2.56 -12.70
N MET A 395 -0.23 -2.69 -11.38
CA MET A 395 -1.04 -3.78 -10.81
C MET A 395 -2.55 -3.55 -11.02
N GLN A 396 -2.96 -2.28 -11.06
CA GLN A 396 -4.32 -1.88 -11.39
C GLN A 396 -4.66 -2.03 -12.88
N ASP A 397 -3.71 -2.46 -13.72
CA ASP A 397 -3.96 -2.76 -15.13
C ASP A 397 -4.40 -4.21 -15.37
N TYR A 398 -4.43 -5.06 -14.32
CA TYR A 398 -4.98 -6.41 -14.40
C TYR A 398 -6.37 -6.49 -15.08
N PRO A 399 -7.35 -5.59 -14.82
CA PRO A 399 -8.65 -5.64 -15.49
C PRO A 399 -8.58 -5.61 -17.02
N LYS A 400 -7.52 -5.07 -17.62
CA LYS A 400 -7.33 -5.04 -19.08
C LYS A 400 -7.18 -6.44 -19.69
N LEU A 401 -6.83 -7.44 -18.89
CA LEU A 401 -6.73 -8.86 -19.28
C LEU A 401 -8.09 -9.57 -19.34
N LEU A 402 -9.11 -9.00 -18.70
CA LEU A 402 -10.40 -9.64 -18.56
C LEU A 402 -11.25 -9.49 -19.82
N ASP A 403 -12.19 -10.43 -19.99
CA ASP A 403 -13.21 -10.33 -21.02
C ASP A 403 -14.29 -9.29 -20.64
N SER A 404 -15.15 -8.94 -21.58
CA SER A 404 -16.19 -7.93 -21.37
C SER A 404 -17.35 -8.36 -20.47
N LYS A 405 -17.43 -9.66 -20.10
CA LYS A 405 -18.44 -10.19 -19.19
C LYS A 405 -17.98 -10.14 -17.73
N ALA A 406 -16.67 -10.01 -17.51
CA ALA A 406 -16.10 -9.94 -16.18
C ALA A 406 -16.69 -8.78 -15.37
N LYS A 407 -17.12 -9.10 -14.14
CA LYS A 407 -17.72 -8.12 -13.23
C LYS A 407 -16.63 -7.32 -12.52
N VAL A 408 -16.26 -6.17 -13.09
CA VAL A 408 -15.30 -5.24 -12.50
C VAL A 408 -16.02 -4.00 -11.97
N GLY A 409 -15.84 -3.71 -10.68
CA GLY A 409 -16.50 -2.62 -10.01
C GLY A 409 -15.66 -1.93 -8.95
N PHE A 410 -16.31 -1.14 -8.12
CA PHE A 410 -15.67 -0.43 -7.02
C PHE A 410 -16.56 -0.36 -5.77
N ILE A 411 -15.89 -0.14 -4.65
CA ILE A 411 -16.47 0.37 -3.40
C ILE A 411 -15.87 1.75 -3.15
N SER A 412 -16.70 2.74 -2.83
CA SER A 412 -16.26 4.09 -2.47
C SER A 412 -16.63 4.40 -1.03
N LEU A 413 -15.66 4.90 -0.29
CA LEU A 413 -15.76 5.24 1.13
C LEU A 413 -15.23 6.65 1.37
N GLU A 414 -15.61 7.25 2.48
CA GLU A 414 -14.97 8.48 2.94
C GLU A 414 -13.46 8.26 3.13
N ARG A 415 -12.67 9.22 2.65
CA ARG A 415 -11.20 9.16 2.65
C ARG A 415 -10.61 8.83 4.03
N GLY A 416 -11.08 9.50 5.08
CA GLY A 416 -10.61 9.29 6.45
C GLY A 416 -10.95 7.93 7.05
N VAL A 417 -11.68 7.07 6.34
CA VAL A 417 -11.98 5.69 6.75
C VAL A 417 -11.01 4.70 6.12
N CYS A 418 -10.53 4.93 4.89
CA CYS A 418 -9.80 3.93 4.11
C CYS A 418 -8.48 4.41 3.48
N PHE A 419 -8.16 5.70 3.56
CA PHE A 419 -7.00 6.26 2.88
C PHE A 419 -6.31 7.38 3.66
N SER A 420 -5.14 7.05 4.20
CA SER A 420 -4.16 8.04 4.63
C SER A 420 -2.75 7.50 4.40
N ALA A 421 -2.24 7.76 3.20
CA ALA A 421 -0.92 7.28 2.79
C ALA A 421 0.19 8.19 3.33
N VAL A 422 1.33 7.61 3.72
CA VAL A 422 2.55 8.36 4.05
C VAL A 422 3.53 8.27 2.88
N LYS A 423 3.57 9.30 2.03
CA LYS A 423 4.40 9.29 0.80
C LYS A 423 5.11 10.59 0.44
N ASN A 424 4.82 11.71 1.12
CA ASN A 424 5.44 13.01 0.83
C ASN A 424 6.37 13.46 1.97
N ASN A 425 7.55 13.99 1.63
CA ASN A 425 8.36 14.76 2.58
C ASN A 425 7.63 16.05 2.99
N ALA A 426 8.20 16.78 3.96
CA ALA A 426 7.60 18.00 4.46
C ALA A 426 7.30 19.06 3.38
N VAL A 427 8.22 19.27 2.43
CA VAL A 427 8.08 20.30 1.38
C VAL A 427 6.93 19.95 0.44
N ASP A 428 6.92 18.73 -0.08
CA ASP A 428 5.90 18.24 -1.00
C ASP A 428 4.53 18.16 -0.31
N ALA A 429 4.49 17.75 0.96
CA ALA A 429 3.28 17.66 1.75
C ALA A 429 2.62 19.03 1.95
N ARG A 430 3.40 20.10 2.22
CA ARG A 430 2.86 21.47 2.30
C ARG A 430 2.27 21.92 0.97
N GLY A 431 3.01 21.70 -0.12
CA GLY A 431 2.54 22.03 -1.46
C GLY A 431 1.24 21.28 -1.81
N LYS A 432 1.12 20.02 -1.39
CA LYS A 432 -0.08 19.21 -1.59
C LYS A 432 -1.24 19.62 -0.68
N GLN A 433 -0.98 19.95 0.58
CA GLN A 433 -2.00 20.43 1.53
C GLN A 433 -2.63 21.72 1.04
N ALA A 434 -1.84 22.68 0.56
CA ALA A 434 -2.34 23.94 0.01
C ALA A 434 -3.26 23.74 -1.21
N LYS A 435 -3.00 22.71 -2.03
CA LYS A 435 -3.78 22.41 -3.24
C LYS A 435 -5.01 21.56 -2.99
N THR A 436 -4.93 20.61 -2.06
CA THR A 436 -5.93 19.52 -1.94
C THR A 436 -6.53 19.37 -0.56
N GLY A 437 -5.91 19.93 0.48
CA GLY A 437 -6.23 19.68 1.88
C GLY A 437 -5.61 18.41 2.46
N PHE A 438 -5.02 17.52 1.64
CA PHE A 438 -4.49 16.21 2.07
C PHE A 438 -2.96 16.15 1.92
N PRO A 439 -2.19 16.32 3.00
CA PRO A 439 -0.72 16.36 2.93
C PRO A 439 -0.09 15.02 2.58
N GLU A 440 -0.66 13.91 3.07
CA GLU A 440 -0.12 12.54 2.95
C GLU A 440 1.35 12.45 3.45
N SER A 441 1.62 13.12 4.56
CA SER A 441 2.88 13.11 5.30
C SER A 441 2.79 12.19 6.50
N ALA A 442 3.93 11.95 7.17
CA ALA A 442 3.95 11.15 8.40
C ALA A 442 3.03 11.72 9.49
N CYS A 443 3.12 13.03 9.76
CA CYS A 443 2.27 13.67 10.78
C CYS A 443 0.78 13.64 10.45
N SER A 444 0.38 13.83 9.18
CA SER A 444 -1.04 13.72 8.81
C SER A 444 -1.53 12.27 8.89
N GLY A 445 -0.70 11.30 8.46
CA GLY A 445 -1.03 9.88 8.54
C GLY A 445 -1.29 9.39 9.96
N GLU A 446 -0.46 9.83 10.91
CA GLU A 446 -0.65 9.51 12.33
C GLU A 446 -1.85 10.24 12.94
N ALA A 447 -2.10 11.50 12.57
CA ALA A 447 -3.31 12.20 13.01
C ALA A 447 -4.60 11.49 12.54
N ASP A 448 -4.62 11.04 11.28
CA ASP A 448 -5.75 10.30 10.71
C ASP A 448 -5.95 8.94 11.39
N ALA A 449 -4.86 8.27 11.82
CA ALA A 449 -4.92 7.02 12.59
C ALA A 449 -5.72 7.17 13.89
N TYR A 450 -5.48 8.25 14.64
CA TYR A 450 -6.27 8.52 15.84
C TYR A 450 -7.68 8.99 15.50
N LYS A 451 -7.83 9.81 14.44
CA LYS A 451 -9.12 10.37 14.02
C LYS A 451 -10.14 9.31 13.65
N VAL A 452 -9.72 8.30 12.88
CA VAL A 452 -10.63 7.19 12.54
C VAL A 452 -11.09 6.46 13.80
N CYS A 453 -10.20 6.21 14.77
CA CYS A 453 -10.56 5.57 16.03
C CYS A 453 -11.56 6.40 16.85
N ARG A 454 -11.37 7.73 16.93
CA ARG A 454 -12.33 8.64 17.56
C ARG A 454 -13.70 8.61 16.85
N LYS A 455 -13.71 8.53 15.52
CA LYS A 455 -14.94 8.41 14.73
C LYS A 455 -15.69 7.12 15.04
N TYR A 456 -14.99 6.00 15.13
CA TYR A 456 -15.57 4.71 15.51
C TYR A 456 -16.16 4.75 16.93
N LEU A 457 -15.44 5.32 17.91
CA LEU A 457 -15.97 5.52 19.27
C LEU A 457 -17.22 6.42 19.28
N LYS A 458 -17.22 7.52 18.51
CA LYS A 458 -18.37 8.41 18.39
C LYS A 458 -19.59 7.68 17.83
N LEU A 459 -19.40 6.84 16.81
CA LEU A 459 -20.45 5.99 16.23
C LEU A 459 -20.91 4.86 17.15
N ALA A 460 -20.07 4.45 18.11
CA ALA A 460 -20.47 3.56 19.19
C ALA A 460 -21.29 4.26 20.29
N GLY A 461 -21.48 5.59 20.20
CA GLY A 461 -22.24 6.39 21.14
C GLY A 461 -21.42 7.02 22.26
N CYS A 462 -20.08 6.96 22.19
CA CYS A 462 -19.19 7.54 23.19
C CYS A 462 -19.11 9.07 23.04
N ASP A 463 -18.77 9.75 24.13
CA ASP A 463 -18.50 11.19 24.13
C ASP A 463 -17.02 11.46 23.84
N VAL A 464 -16.70 11.65 22.57
CA VAL A 464 -15.37 12.01 22.09
C VAL A 464 -15.51 13.00 20.93
N ALA A 465 -14.65 14.02 20.91
CA ALA A 465 -14.55 14.92 19.77
C ALA A 465 -13.81 14.22 18.62
N VAL A 466 -14.46 14.08 17.46
CA VAL A 466 -13.82 13.45 16.28
C VAL A 466 -12.73 14.37 15.72
N GLU A 467 -13.08 15.64 15.52
CA GLU A 467 -12.14 16.71 15.18
C GLU A 467 -11.34 17.11 16.42
N GLY A 468 -10.04 17.33 16.24
CA GLY A 468 -9.14 17.83 17.26
C GLY A 468 -8.80 19.31 17.08
N LYS A 469 -7.86 19.79 17.90
CA LYS A 469 -7.23 21.10 17.73
C LYS A 469 -6.28 21.04 16.53
N THR A 470 -6.28 22.07 15.69
CA THR A 470 -5.26 22.21 14.66
C THR A 470 -3.93 22.62 15.29
N ALA A 471 -2.90 21.79 15.12
CA ALA A 471 -1.51 22.10 15.40
C ALA A 471 -0.71 22.20 14.09
N GLU A 472 0.54 22.63 14.17
CA GLU A 472 1.42 22.72 13.00
C GLU A 472 2.77 22.06 13.30
N TYR A 473 3.15 21.09 12.46
CA TYR A 473 4.44 20.39 12.53
C TYR A 473 5.08 20.39 11.15
N ASN A 474 6.35 20.74 11.05
CA ASN A 474 7.03 20.92 9.75
C ASN A 474 6.29 21.89 8.79
N MET A 475 5.58 22.88 9.35
CA MET A 475 4.67 23.78 8.63
C MET A 475 3.48 23.08 7.95
N ILE A 476 3.09 21.90 8.43
CA ILE A 476 1.93 21.14 7.98
C ILE A 476 0.85 21.21 9.06
N LYS A 477 -0.33 21.74 8.68
CA LYS A 477 -1.48 21.77 9.59
C LYS A 477 -1.96 20.35 9.85
N THR A 478 -2.06 19.99 11.11
CA THR A 478 -2.32 18.62 11.55
C THR A 478 -3.43 18.65 12.60
N ASP A 479 -4.44 17.78 12.44
CA ASP A 479 -5.58 17.70 13.35
C ASP A 479 -5.24 16.82 14.57
N VAL A 480 -4.94 17.44 15.70
CA VAL A 480 -4.50 16.77 16.93
C VAL A 480 -5.65 16.78 17.94
N GLY A 481 -6.29 15.63 18.10
CA GLY A 481 -7.28 15.37 19.16
C GLY A 481 -6.80 14.27 20.10
N ALA A 482 -7.75 13.62 20.78
CA ALA A 482 -7.46 12.47 21.61
C ALA A 482 -6.71 11.38 20.82
N LYS A 483 -5.60 10.89 21.36
CA LYS A 483 -4.76 9.87 20.72
C LYS A 483 -5.33 8.50 21.06
N VAL A 484 -6.35 8.09 20.32
CA VAL A 484 -7.04 6.80 20.52
C VAL A 484 -6.42 5.75 19.61
N VAL A 485 -5.86 4.71 20.20
CA VAL A 485 -5.31 3.54 19.51
C VAL A 485 -6.17 2.33 19.86
N LEU A 486 -6.95 1.87 18.88
CA LEU A 486 -7.69 0.61 18.96
C LEU A 486 -6.91 -0.44 18.18
N GLN A 487 -6.17 -1.31 18.88
CA GLN A 487 -5.41 -2.36 18.20
C GLN A 487 -6.37 -3.36 17.54
N PRO A 488 -5.96 -4.06 16.46
CA PRO A 488 -6.87 -4.92 15.71
C PRO A 488 -7.50 -6.06 16.54
N SER A 489 -6.78 -6.56 17.54
CA SER A 489 -7.30 -7.57 18.48
C SER A 489 -8.41 -7.03 19.39
N PHE A 490 -8.51 -5.71 19.57
CA PHE A 490 -9.61 -5.08 20.28
C PHE A 490 -10.89 -5.09 19.43
N ALA A 491 -10.89 -4.57 18.21
CA ALA A 491 -12.06 -4.68 17.35
C ALA A 491 -11.66 -4.60 15.87
N CYS A 492 -12.17 -5.54 15.08
CA CYS A 492 -12.03 -5.52 13.62
C CYS A 492 -13.19 -4.80 12.93
N THR A 493 -14.33 -4.66 13.61
CA THR A 493 -15.58 -4.12 13.06
C THR A 493 -16.24 -3.10 13.97
N LEU A 494 -17.11 -2.25 13.41
CA LEU A 494 -17.91 -1.31 14.21
C LEU A 494 -18.86 -2.07 15.17
N ALA A 495 -19.40 -3.21 14.72
CA ALA A 495 -20.26 -4.06 15.54
C ALA A 495 -19.51 -4.65 16.75
N GLU A 496 -18.28 -5.15 16.56
CA GLU A 496 -17.43 -5.63 17.66
C GLU A 496 -17.10 -4.52 18.65
N LEU A 497 -16.74 -3.33 18.14
CA LEU A 497 -16.47 -2.18 19.00
C LEU A 497 -17.67 -1.82 19.88
N LYS A 498 -18.87 -1.74 19.29
CA LYS A 498 -20.12 -1.48 20.03
C LYS A 498 -20.36 -2.54 21.11
N ALA A 499 -20.13 -3.81 20.81
CA ALA A 499 -20.29 -4.90 21.77
C ALA A 499 -19.32 -4.82 22.96
N LYS A 500 -18.12 -4.26 22.75
CA LYS A 500 -17.11 -4.06 23.80
C LYS A 500 -17.34 -2.84 24.67
N ILE A 501 -18.30 -1.99 24.33
CA ILE A 501 -18.64 -0.79 25.08
C ILE A 501 -20.13 -0.87 25.47
N PRO A 502 -20.49 -1.68 26.50
CA PRO A 502 -21.88 -1.89 26.87
C PRO A 502 -22.59 -0.63 27.41
N LYS A 503 -21.82 0.36 27.88
CA LYS A 503 -22.33 1.62 28.46
C LYS A 503 -21.65 2.82 27.78
N PRO A 504 -21.92 3.12 26.50
CA PRO A 504 -21.17 4.14 25.76
C PRO A 504 -21.30 5.55 26.34
N SER A 505 -22.40 5.86 27.05
CA SER A 505 -22.56 7.12 27.79
C SER A 505 -21.59 7.32 28.97
N GLN A 506 -20.89 6.25 29.39
CA GLN A 506 -19.86 6.25 30.42
C GLN A 506 -18.44 6.29 29.84
N VAL A 507 -18.30 6.46 28.52
CA VAL A 507 -17.02 6.66 27.85
C VAL A 507 -16.93 8.11 27.39
N LYS A 508 -16.07 8.89 28.06
CA LYS A 508 -15.87 10.32 27.82
C LYS A 508 -14.38 10.63 27.75
N LEU A 509 -13.93 11.12 26.60
CA LEU A 509 -12.52 11.40 26.34
C LEU A 509 -12.35 12.87 25.91
N GLY A 510 -11.67 13.65 26.75
CA GLY A 510 -11.23 15.00 26.42
C GLY A 510 -10.09 14.97 25.39
N GLN A 511 -9.79 16.14 24.80
CA GLN A 511 -8.88 16.21 23.65
C GLN A 511 -7.42 15.88 23.98
N ASP A 512 -7.02 16.03 25.23
CA ASP A 512 -5.63 15.81 25.68
C ASP A 512 -5.48 14.41 26.32
N THR A 513 -6.35 13.47 25.94
CA THR A 513 -6.29 12.07 26.36
C THR A 513 -5.52 11.20 25.36
N THR A 514 -4.94 10.11 25.85
CA THR A 514 -4.32 9.06 25.05
C THR A 514 -4.75 7.71 25.60
N VAL A 515 -5.33 6.87 24.74
CA VAL A 515 -5.89 5.58 25.13
C VAL A 515 -5.39 4.52 24.18
N VAL A 516 -4.80 3.45 24.70
CA VAL A 516 -4.41 2.26 23.94
C VAL A 516 -5.20 1.06 24.44
N LEU A 517 -5.97 0.43 23.55
CA LEU A 517 -6.75 -0.77 23.86
C LEU A 517 -6.34 -1.92 22.96
N GLU A 518 -5.87 -3.02 23.56
CA GLU A 518 -5.46 -4.24 22.87
C GLU A 518 -5.96 -5.47 23.62
N GLY A 519 -6.57 -6.41 22.87
CA GLY A 519 -6.98 -7.71 23.39
C GLY A 519 -8.43 -8.08 23.07
N GLU A 520 -8.66 -9.36 22.78
CA GLU A 520 -9.96 -9.87 22.33
C GLU A 520 -11.06 -9.78 23.41
N ASP A 521 -10.72 -10.02 24.68
CA ASP A 521 -11.69 -10.07 25.77
C ASP A 521 -11.65 -8.81 26.67
N VAL A 522 -11.14 -7.69 26.14
CA VAL A 522 -11.20 -6.38 26.82
C VAL A 522 -12.57 -5.73 26.59
N VAL A 523 -13.21 -5.29 27.68
CA VAL A 523 -14.52 -4.61 27.70
C VAL A 523 -14.40 -3.30 28.47
N VAL A 524 -14.98 -2.22 27.93
CA VAL A 524 -14.99 -0.88 28.55
C VAL A 524 -16.35 -0.58 29.15
N GLU A 525 -16.49 -0.74 30.47
CA GLU A 525 -17.71 -0.36 31.18
C GLU A 525 -17.79 1.13 31.47
N ARG A 526 -16.65 1.74 31.81
CA ARG A 526 -16.50 3.18 32.04
C ARG A 526 -15.07 3.60 31.72
N LEU A 527 -14.93 4.73 31.04
CA LEU A 527 -13.65 5.36 30.74
C LEU A 527 -13.87 6.87 30.65
N GLU A 528 -13.69 7.57 31.76
CA GLU A 528 -13.87 9.02 31.87
C GLU A 528 -12.53 9.70 32.17
N MET A 529 -12.03 10.48 31.21
CA MET A 529 -10.80 11.26 31.31
C MET A 529 -10.97 12.57 30.54
N GLU A 530 -10.73 13.73 31.16
CA GLU A 530 -10.58 14.99 30.45
C GLU A 530 -9.16 15.11 29.86
N LYS A 531 -8.17 14.60 30.58
CA LYS A 531 -6.77 14.50 30.13
C LYS A 531 -6.06 13.31 30.75
N GLY A 532 -5.06 12.80 30.04
CA GLY A 532 -4.14 11.80 30.58
C GLY A 532 -3.89 10.62 29.66
N PHE A 533 -3.23 9.59 30.18
CA PHE A 533 -2.85 8.38 29.46
C PHE A 533 -3.43 7.13 30.13
N LEU A 534 -3.91 6.18 29.33
CA LEU A 534 -4.24 4.83 29.76
C LEU A 534 -3.87 3.83 28.65
N SER A 535 -3.12 2.80 28.99
CA SER A 535 -2.83 1.68 28.09
C SER A 535 -3.25 0.36 28.73
N VAL A 536 -4.04 -0.43 28.01
CA VAL A 536 -4.50 -1.75 28.42
C VAL A 536 -4.22 -2.75 27.30
N VAL A 537 -3.29 -3.66 27.56
CA VAL A 537 -2.86 -4.72 26.64
C VAL A 537 -3.13 -6.08 27.28
N ALA A 538 -3.90 -6.92 26.60
CA ALA A 538 -4.31 -8.21 27.12
C ALA A 538 -4.03 -9.35 26.12
N CYS A 539 -3.39 -10.41 26.60
CA CYS A 539 -3.16 -11.62 25.82
C CYS A 539 -4.47 -12.40 25.56
N PRO A 540 -4.48 -13.37 24.61
CA PRO A 540 -5.61 -14.26 24.44
C PRO A 540 -6.04 -14.94 25.76
N GLY A 541 -7.34 -14.95 26.06
CA GLY A 541 -7.92 -15.54 27.27
C GLY A 541 -7.87 -14.65 28.52
N ALA A 542 -7.28 -13.44 28.45
CA ALA A 542 -7.35 -12.44 29.51
C ALA A 542 -8.62 -11.60 29.35
N LYS A 543 -9.61 -11.85 30.20
CA LYS A 543 -10.88 -11.11 30.27
C LYS A 543 -10.70 -9.87 31.13
N VAL A 544 -10.65 -8.71 30.52
CA VAL A 544 -10.34 -7.45 31.22
C VAL A 544 -11.54 -6.52 31.18
N THR A 545 -11.98 -6.05 32.34
CA THR A 545 -13.00 -5.00 32.44
C THR A 545 -12.37 -3.68 32.84
N ILE A 546 -12.55 -2.65 32.00
CA ILE A 546 -12.10 -1.28 32.27
C ILE A 546 -13.25 -0.49 32.91
N ASP A 547 -12.98 0.00 34.12
CA ASP A 547 -13.83 0.88 34.91
C ASP A 547 -12.96 2.02 35.44
N TRP A 548 -12.57 2.92 34.53
CA TRP A 548 -11.64 4.00 34.79
C TRP A 548 -12.34 5.35 34.83
N LYS A 549 -12.08 6.13 35.88
CA LYS A 549 -12.51 7.52 35.99
C LYS A 549 -11.43 8.33 36.70
N GLY A 550 -10.86 9.29 36.00
CA GLY A 550 -9.87 10.19 36.56
C GLY A 550 -8.84 10.62 35.54
N ASP A 551 -8.30 11.82 35.74
CA ASP A 551 -7.25 12.38 34.91
C ASP A 551 -5.87 11.88 35.35
N GLY A 552 -4.89 12.07 34.47
CA GLY A 552 -3.49 11.77 34.76
C GLY A 552 -2.54 12.56 33.86
N PRO A 553 -1.24 12.24 33.93
CA PRO A 553 -0.26 12.79 33.00
C PRO A 553 -0.52 12.34 31.57
N THR A 554 -0.15 13.18 30.61
CA THR A 554 -0.49 13.10 29.19
C THR A 554 0.64 12.52 28.34
N MET A 555 0.31 12.05 27.13
CA MET A 555 1.29 11.80 26.07
C MET A 555 1.24 12.97 25.08
N ASP A 556 2.27 13.80 25.08
CA ASP A 556 2.33 15.06 24.35
C ASP A 556 3.21 14.95 23.11
N PHE A 557 2.79 15.62 22.03
CA PHE A 557 3.64 15.84 20.87
C PHE A 557 4.49 17.08 21.09
N VAL A 558 5.77 16.88 21.30
CA VAL A 558 6.76 17.93 21.49
C VAL A 558 7.34 18.30 20.12
N PRO A 559 7.10 19.52 19.61
CA PRO A 559 7.60 19.93 18.30
C PRO A 559 9.14 19.83 18.24
N GLU A 560 9.62 19.32 17.10
CA GLU A 560 11.05 19.18 16.82
C GLU A 560 11.43 19.97 15.57
N GLY A 561 12.70 20.37 15.54
CA GLY A 561 13.28 21.11 14.42
C GLY A 561 13.02 22.61 14.45
N LYS A 562 13.84 23.34 13.70
CA LYS A 562 13.79 24.81 13.57
C LYS A 562 13.82 25.17 12.08
N PHE A 563 12.86 25.98 11.65
CA PHE A 563 12.82 26.46 10.27
C PHE A 563 13.87 27.56 10.06
N ASP A 564 14.74 27.37 9.07
CA ASP A 564 15.70 28.37 8.63
C ASP A 564 15.09 29.16 7.45
N ASP A 565 14.72 30.40 7.71
CA ASP A 565 14.09 31.26 6.71
C ASP A 565 14.99 31.59 5.51
N SER A 566 16.32 31.55 5.70
CA SER A 566 17.29 31.85 4.64
C SER A 566 17.46 30.68 3.67
N LYS A 567 17.40 29.46 4.19
CA LYS A 567 17.55 28.22 3.40
C LYS A 567 16.22 27.60 2.97
N LYS A 568 15.10 28.06 3.56
CA LYS A 568 13.75 27.54 3.36
C LYS A 568 13.62 26.05 3.67
N GLU A 569 14.36 25.60 4.68
CA GLU A 569 14.39 24.20 5.13
C GLU A 569 14.34 24.11 6.67
N PHE A 570 13.96 22.94 7.17
CA PHE A 570 14.03 22.64 8.60
C PHE A 570 15.40 22.06 8.93
N SER A 571 15.99 22.54 10.02
CA SER A 571 17.13 21.92 10.70
C SER A 571 16.63 21.14 11.91
N TYR A 572 17.28 20.02 12.24
CA TYR A 572 16.91 19.14 13.34
C TYR A 572 18.16 18.77 14.15
N PRO A 573 18.02 18.32 15.41
CA PRO A 573 19.13 17.70 16.15
C PRO A 573 19.74 16.55 15.34
N GLU A 574 21.07 16.43 15.35
CA GLU A 574 21.79 15.42 14.55
C GLU A 574 21.45 13.98 14.95
N ASP A 575 21.14 13.77 16.23
CA ASP A 575 20.79 12.49 16.84
C ASP A 575 19.29 12.17 16.77
N LEU A 576 18.46 13.09 16.26
CA LEU A 576 17.02 12.86 16.13
C LEU A 576 16.75 11.79 15.07
N ALA A 577 16.12 10.68 15.49
CA ALA A 577 15.73 9.61 14.59
C ALA A 577 14.86 10.12 13.43
N GLU A 578 15.10 9.59 12.23
CA GLU A 578 14.45 10.06 11.00
C GLU A 578 12.92 9.99 11.06
N LYS A 579 12.37 8.98 11.75
CA LYS A 579 10.92 8.82 11.96
C LYS A 579 10.27 10.02 12.65
N TYR A 580 11.00 10.70 13.55
CA TYR A 580 10.52 11.92 14.23
C TYR A 580 10.79 13.15 13.39
N ARG A 581 11.94 13.22 12.70
CA ARG A 581 12.28 14.30 11.76
C ARG A 581 11.19 14.50 10.70
N ILE A 582 10.75 13.41 10.04
CA ILE A 582 9.72 13.48 9.00
C ILE A 582 8.33 13.84 9.54
N ARG A 583 8.09 13.64 10.84
CA ARG A 583 6.85 14.02 11.54
C ARG A 583 6.88 15.47 12.04
N GLY A 584 8.06 15.94 12.48
CA GLY A 584 8.25 17.26 13.08
C GLY A 584 7.97 17.30 14.59
N TYR A 585 7.91 16.15 15.25
CA TYR A 585 7.74 16.05 16.71
C TYR A 585 8.25 14.71 17.26
N THR A 586 8.53 14.70 18.56
CA THR A 586 8.64 13.50 19.39
C THR A 586 7.41 13.34 20.29
N THR A 587 7.12 12.12 20.73
CA THR A 587 6.04 11.84 21.69
C THR A 587 6.65 11.64 23.07
N LYS A 588 6.20 12.42 24.05
CA LYS A 588 6.73 12.40 25.43
C LYS A 588 5.62 12.26 26.44
N TYR A 589 5.84 11.37 27.42
CA TYR A 589 5.00 11.32 28.61
C TYR A 589 5.33 12.49 29.53
N SER A 590 4.32 13.19 30.04
CA SER A 590 4.52 14.36 30.91
C SER A 590 4.68 14.03 32.39
N GLY A 591 4.38 12.79 32.80
CA GLY A 591 4.55 12.31 34.17
C GLY A 591 5.90 11.61 34.40
N SER A 592 6.08 11.12 35.62
CA SER A 592 7.20 10.25 36.00
C SER A 592 7.08 8.83 35.42
N GLU A 593 8.18 8.08 35.34
CA GLU A 593 8.15 6.66 34.92
C GLU A 593 7.27 5.79 35.82
N ASP A 594 7.22 6.10 37.13
CA ASP A 594 6.33 5.44 38.08
C ASP A 594 4.85 5.69 37.77
N GLU A 595 4.51 6.92 37.36
CA GLU A 595 3.15 7.25 36.92
C GLU A 595 2.81 6.56 35.60
N LEU A 596 3.76 6.51 34.65
CA LEU A 596 3.57 5.79 33.39
C LEU A 596 3.21 4.33 33.64
N THR A 597 3.92 3.68 34.56
CA THR A 597 3.69 2.29 34.95
C THR A 597 2.31 2.09 35.57
N LYS A 598 1.82 3.04 36.39
CA LYS A 598 0.47 2.98 37.00
C LYS A 598 -0.67 3.13 35.99
N HIS A 599 -0.38 3.66 34.81
CA HIS A 599 -1.35 3.86 33.72
C HIS A 599 -1.16 2.87 32.57
N THR A 600 -0.24 1.91 32.70
CA THR A 600 0.06 0.88 31.70
C THR A 600 -0.21 -0.50 32.28
N PHE A 601 -1.26 -1.15 31.79
CA PHE A 601 -1.70 -2.47 32.23
C PHE A 601 -1.38 -3.50 31.15
N VAL A 602 -0.53 -4.46 31.47
CA VAL A 602 -0.19 -5.59 30.59
C VAL A 602 -0.61 -6.89 31.27
N PHE A 603 -1.57 -7.59 30.69
CA PHE A 603 -2.05 -8.89 31.15
C PHE A 603 -1.49 -9.97 30.23
N ASP A 604 -0.39 -10.58 30.67
CA ASP A 604 0.39 -11.58 29.93
C ASP A 604 -0.09 -13.03 30.14
N LYS A 605 -1.13 -13.22 30.95
CA LYS A 605 -1.71 -14.52 31.30
C LYS A 605 -3.23 -14.51 31.15
N PRO A 606 -3.84 -15.64 30.76
CA PRO A 606 -5.29 -15.81 30.82
C PRO A 606 -5.81 -15.63 32.25
N GLY A 607 -7.00 -15.05 32.38
CA GLY A 607 -7.60 -14.74 33.68
C GLY A 607 -8.73 -13.73 33.58
N THR A 608 -9.28 -13.34 34.73
CA THR A 608 -10.26 -12.24 34.82
C THR A 608 -9.64 -11.10 35.59
N TYR A 609 -9.65 -9.91 35.01
CA TYR A 609 -8.98 -8.72 35.54
C TYR A 609 -9.91 -7.52 35.52
N LYS A 610 -9.67 -6.57 36.43
CA LYS A 610 -10.34 -5.27 36.46
C LYS A 610 -9.28 -4.17 36.47
N VAL A 611 -9.44 -3.18 35.59
CA VAL A 611 -8.65 -1.95 35.54
C VAL A 611 -9.50 -0.81 36.09
N SER A 612 -9.04 -0.19 37.16
CA SER A 612 -9.66 0.99 37.77
C SER A 612 -8.61 1.88 38.43
N LEU A 613 -8.88 3.17 38.49
CA LEU A 613 -8.11 4.10 39.31
C LEU A 613 -8.60 3.93 40.76
N ASN A 614 -7.73 3.47 41.66
CA ASN A 614 -8.05 3.25 43.08
C ASN A 614 -8.32 4.56 43.83
#